data_AF-A0A1C7LT36-F1
#
_entry.id   AF-A0A1C7LT36-F1
#
_cell.length_a   1.000
_cell.length_b   1.000
_cell.length_c   1.000
_cell.angle_alpha   90.00
_cell.angle_beta   90.00
_cell.angle_gamma   90.00
#
_symmetry.space_group_name_H-M   'P 1'
#
loop_
_entity.id
_entity.type
_entity.pdbx_description
1 polymer ?
#
loop_
_entity_poly.entity_id
_entity_poly.type
_entity_poly.pdbx_seq_one_letter_code
_entity_poly.pdbx_strand_id
1 'polypeptide(L)'
;MTIREYKYLKPEQREHFLDHGWVKIPKAVPGDIIKRFTENVWVRLGYDPDDKSTWAKEKIHMPRHREILTKDCMPAAWGECELVGGEDRIDPTLFESCGDSLIVNLGSEEWTEVWILFIRDIHPKDLGNWHIDGDWFTHFLDSGDQALQIIVLWNDIKPRAGGTYIAPDGIQHVTPIMNMLLPGCMTIQKAPANSPKILMVAGRYCSIQRCHDFVELTGEAGDVILLHPFMSLVELKVLRALGVDALPDWKATSPHQRFTPRTRAAKDATIVEEVARLKEHALKTGGMVDSMHINGPVPYAVVVARG
;
A
#
# COMPACT_ATOMS: atom_id res chain seq x y z
N MET A 1 -4.35 33.62 -4.32
CA MET A 1 -4.56 32.18 -4.07
C MET A 1 -6.03 31.90 -4.32
N THR A 2 -6.36 31.15 -5.37
CA THR A 2 -7.71 30.61 -5.56
C THR A 2 -7.97 29.64 -4.41
N ILE A 3 -9.01 29.92 -3.61
CA ILE A 3 -9.47 28.97 -2.58
C ILE A 3 -9.96 27.74 -3.35
N ARG A 4 -9.20 26.64 -3.31
CA ARG A 4 -9.67 25.36 -3.85
C ARG A 4 -10.76 24.87 -2.90
N GLU A 5 -11.95 24.70 -3.42
CA GLU A 5 -13.07 24.10 -2.70
C GLU A 5 -12.80 22.59 -2.54
N TYR A 6 -12.85 22.13 -1.30
CA TYR A 6 -12.71 20.71 -0.96
C TYR A 6 -14.07 20.02 -1.21
N LYS A 7 -14.06 19.00 -2.05
CA LYS A 7 -15.22 18.24 -2.53
C LYS A 7 -15.39 16.91 -1.82
N TYR A 8 -14.30 16.27 -1.41
CA TYR A 8 -14.31 14.88 -0.97
C TYR A 8 -14.07 14.73 0.53
N LEU A 9 -13.01 15.32 1.08
CA LEU A 9 -12.67 15.15 2.49
C LEU A 9 -13.37 16.16 3.38
N LYS A 10 -14.00 15.64 4.45
CA LYS A 10 -14.57 16.49 5.50
C LYS A 10 -13.47 17.28 6.22
N PRO A 11 -13.77 18.46 6.80
CA PRO A 11 -12.80 19.23 7.58
C PRO A 11 -12.07 18.40 8.64
N GLU A 12 -12.79 17.56 9.38
CA GLU A 12 -12.24 16.76 10.47
C GLU A 12 -11.31 15.65 9.95
N GLN A 13 -11.59 15.12 8.76
CA GLN A 13 -10.73 14.13 8.10
C GLN A 13 -9.40 14.76 7.67
N ARG A 14 -9.43 16.01 7.18
CA ARG A 14 -8.24 16.75 6.80
C ARG A 14 -7.40 17.12 8.02
N GLU A 15 -8.04 17.58 9.09
CA GLU A 15 -7.38 17.87 10.36
C GLU A 15 -6.73 16.62 10.96
N HIS A 16 -7.47 15.50 11.01
CA HIS A 16 -6.92 14.23 11.48
C HIS A 16 -5.72 13.75 10.66
N PHE A 17 -5.77 13.89 9.32
CA PHE A 17 -4.62 13.58 8.47
C PHE A 17 -3.41 14.48 8.76
N LEU A 18 -3.63 15.78 9.01
CA LEU A 18 -2.55 16.72 9.33
C LEU A 18 -1.92 16.43 10.71
N ASP A 19 -2.71 16.00 11.68
CA ASP A 19 -2.23 15.73 13.04
C ASP A 19 -1.57 14.36 13.17
N HIS A 20 -2.11 13.34 12.50
CA HIS A 20 -1.70 11.95 12.68
C HIS A 20 -0.99 11.35 11.45
N GLY A 21 -1.00 12.02 10.30
CA GLY A 21 -0.38 11.53 9.07
C GLY A 21 -1.16 10.40 8.39
N TRP A 22 -2.39 10.11 8.83
CA TRP A 22 -3.29 9.14 8.23
C TRP A 22 -4.75 9.54 8.47
N VAL A 23 -5.67 9.01 7.68
CA VAL A 23 -7.12 9.15 7.87
C VAL A 23 -7.88 7.97 7.31
N LYS A 24 -8.94 7.56 8.00
CA LYS A 24 -9.90 6.57 7.50
C LYS A 24 -11.09 7.24 6.84
N ILE A 25 -11.44 6.78 5.65
CA ILE A 25 -12.64 7.15 4.90
C ILE A 25 -13.59 5.95 4.92
N PRO A 26 -14.64 5.97 5.77
CA PRO A 26 -15.52 4.83 5.91
C PRO A 26 -16.33 4.55 4.64
N LYS A 27 -16.46 3.28 4.27
CA LYS A 27 -17.27 2.82 3.11
C LYS A 27 -16.97 3.59 1.82
N ALA A 28 -15.70 3.89 1.59
CA ALA A 28 -15.26 4.62 0.41
C ALA A 28 -15.30 3.78 -0.87
N VAL A 29 -15.18 2.45 -0.75
CA VAL A 29 -15.42 1.51 -1.85
C VAL A 29 -16.87 1.01 -1.79
N PRO A 30 -17.65 1.17 -2.87
CA PRO A 30 -18.98 0.59 -3.00
C PRO A 30 -19.03 -0.93 -2.80
N GLY A 31 -20.11 -1.43 -2.18
CA GLY A 31 -20.24 -2.84 -1.82
C GLY A 31 -20.28 -3.81 -3.01
N ASP A 32 -20.75 -3.36 -4.18
CA ASP A 32 -20.72 -4.13 -5.43
C ASP A 32 -19.29 -4.30 -5.96
N ILE A 33 -18.43 -3.30 -5.79
CA ILE A 33 -17.00 -3.37 -6.13
C ILE A 33 -16.25 -4.28 -5.16
N ILE A 34 -16.55 -4.17 -3.86
CA ILE A 34 -16.04 -5.11 -2.84
C ILE A 34 -16.39 -6.55 -3.23
N LYS A 35 -17.67 -6.82 -3.48
CA LYS A 35 -18.12 -8.16 -3.90
C LYS A 35 -17.39 -8.60 -5.16
N ARG A 36 -17.36 -7.75 -6.19
CA ARG A 36 -16.69 -8.06 -7.46
C ARG A 36 -15.25 -8.50 -7.21
N PHE A 37 -14.44 -7.70 -6.50
CA PHE A 37 -13.02 -8.01 -6.34
C PHE A 37 -12.72 -9.16 -5.36
N THR A 38 -13.67 -9.53 -4.48
CA THR A 38 -13.47 -10.60 -3.49
C THR A 38 -14.14 -11.94 -3.83
N GLU A 39 -15.15 -11.97 -4.70
CA GLU A 39 -16.00 -13.17 -4.92
C GLU A 39 -15.23 -14.43 -5.34
N ASN A 40 -14.08 -14.26 -6.01
CA ASN A 40 -13.28 -15.35 -6.55
C ASN A 40 -12.00 -15.64 -5.75
N VAL A 41 -11.81 -15.03 -4.57
CA VAL A 41 -10.56 -15.19 -3.79
C VAL A 41 -10.25 -16.66 -3.52
N TRP A 42 -11.19 -17.44 -2.98
CA TRP A 42 -10.97 -18.85 -2.66
C TRP A 42 -10.73 -19.72 -3.90
N VAL A 43 -11.48 -19.48 -4.98
CA VAL A 43 -11.29 -20.15 -6.27
C VAL A 43 -9.89 -19.88 -6.82
N ARG A 44 -9.44 -18.62 -6.77
CA ARG A 44 -8.12 -18.21 -7.24
C ARG A 44 -7.02 -18.80 -6.36
N LEU A 45 -7.19 -18.82 -5.04
CA LEU A 45 -6.24 -19.47 -4.14
C LEU A 45 -6.18 -21.00 -4.34
N GLY A 46 -7.27 -21.62 -4.79
CA GLY A 46 -7.42 -23.07 -4.82
C GLY A 46 -7.58 -23.68 -3.43
N TYR A 47 -8.08 -22.87 -2.48
CA TYR A 47 -8.30 -23.25 -1.09
C TYR A 47 -9.78 -23.38 -0.81
N ASP A 48 -10.10 -24.23 0.15
CA ASP A 48 -11.45 -24.36 0.70
C ASP A 48 -11.58 -23.43 1.92
N PRO A 49 -12.53 -22.48 1.93
CA PRO A 49 -12.74 -21.59 3.08
C PRO A 49 -13.12 -22.33 4.38
N ASP A 50 -13.67 -23.54 4.27
CA ASP A 50 -14.15 -24.33 5.41
C ASP A 50 -13.14 -25.42 5.84
N ASP A 51 -12.04 -25.61 5.09
CA ASP A 51 -10.96 -26.53 5.41
C ASP A 51 -9.59 -25.84 5.42
N LYS A 52 -9.17 -25.42 6.61
CA LYS A 52 -7.87 -24.77 6.85
C LYS A 52 -6.66 -25.64 6.50
N SER A 53 -6.81 -26.97 6.41
CA SER A 53 -5.70 -27.84 5.98
C SER A 53 -5.27 -27.57 4.53
N THR A 54 -6.16 -26.96 3.74
CA THR A 54 -5.86 -26.51 2.38
C THR A 54 -5.04 -25.22 2.33
N TRP A 55 -4.98 -24.44 3.42
CA TRP A 55 -4.35 -23.12 3.46
C TRP A 55 -2.83 -23.21 3.62
N ALA A 56 -2.12 -23.37 2.50
CA ALA A 56 -0.70 -23.69 2.52
C ALA A 56 0.25 -22.53 2.91
N LYS A 57 -0.24 -21.29 2.99
CA LYS A 57 0.57 -20.10 3.33
C LYS A 57 -0.25 -19.12 4.17
N GLU A 58 0.39 -18.53 5.18
CA GLU A 58 -0.21 -17.48 6.01
C GLU A 58 -0.53 -16.22 5.21
N LYS A 59 0.42 -15.72 4.43
CA LYS A 59 0.27 -14.47 3.65
C LYS A 59 0.52 -14.71 2.17
N ILE A 60 -0.41 -14.26 1.34
CA ILE A 60 -0.35 -14.43 -0.12
C ILE A 60 -0.59 -13.07 -0.79
N HIS A 61 0.34 -12.66 -1.65
CA HIS A 61 0.13 -11.53 -2.54
C HIS A 61 -0.38 -12.06 -3.88
N MET A 62 -1.66 -11.83 -4.18
CA MET A 62 -2.29 -12.31 -5.39
C MET A 62 -1.93 -11.42 -6.60
N PRO A 63 -1.87 -11.97 -7.83
CA PRO A 63 -1.85 -11.17 -9.05
C PRO A 63 -3.17 -10.43 -9.21
N ARG A 64 -3.23 -9.49 -10.16
CA ARG A 64 -4.51 -8.88 -10.55
C ARG A 64 -5.17 -9.69 -11.65
N HIS A 65 -6.48 -9.66 -11.71
CA HIS A 65 -7.30 -10.16 -12.80
C HIS A 65 -8.24 -9.08 -13.32
N ARG A 66 -8.66 -8.15 -12.46
CA ARG A 66 -9.62 -7.08 -12.75
C ARG A 66 -9.13 -5.78 -12.16
N GLU A 67 -9.29 -4.70 -12.91
CA GLU A 67 -8.94 -3.35 -12.53
C GLU A 67 -9.99 -2.38 -13.07
N ILE A 68 -10.23 -1.30 -12.32
CA ILE A 68 -11.00 -0.12 -12.73
C ILE A 68 -10.24 1.12 -12.25
N LEU A 69 -10.57 2.30 -12.78
CA LEU A 69 -9.90 3.53 -12.34
C LEU A 69 -10.13 3.76 -10.85
N THR A 70 -9.11 4.24 -10.14
CA THR A 70 -9.16 4.47 -8.69
C THR A 70 -10.31 5.40 -8.32
N LYS A 71 -10.57 6.44 -9.11
CA LYS A 71 -11.72 7.34 -8.93
C LYS A 71 -13.09 6.65 -9.02
N ASP A 72 -13.19 5.57 -9.80
CA ASP A 72 -14.42 4.78 -9.96
C ASP A 72 -14.50 3.68 -8.88
N CYS A 73 -13.34 3.15 -8.47
CA CYS A 73 -13.23 2.14 -7.41
C CYS A 73 -13.59 2.70 -6.04
N MET A 74 -13.08 3.88 -5.72
CA MET A 74 -13.19 4.48 -4.38
C MET A 74 -13.53 5.98 -4.46
N PRO A 75 -14.69 6.35 -5.05
CA PRO A 75 -15.02 7.74 -5.35
C PRO A 75 -15.01 8.67 -4.13
N ALA A 76 -15.34 8.17 -2.94
CA ALA A 76 -15.27 8.96 -1.72
C ALA A 76 -13.84 9.12 -1.18
N ALA A 77 -12.94 8.17 -1.46
CA ALA A 77 -11.52 8.26 -1.11
C ALA A 77 -10.69 8.99 -2.18
N TRP A 78 -11.27 9.31 -3.35
CA TRP A 78 -10.63 10.19 -4.36
C TRP A 78 -10.25 11.58 -3.80
N GLY A 79 -10.74 11.90 -2.59
CA GLY A 79 -10.22 13.00 -1.77
C GLY A 79 -8.74 12.94 -1.42
N GLU A 80 -8.05 11.81 -1.65
CA GLU A 80 -6.59 11.77 -1.69
C GLU A 80 -5.97 12.85 -2.59
N CYS A 81 -6.62 13.16 -3.71
CA CYS A 81 -6.21 14.24 -4.61
C CYS A 81 -6.11 15.57 -3.87
N GLU A 82 -6.99 15.83 -2.90
CA GLU A 82 -6.97 17.06 -2.10
C GLU A 82 -5.79 17.12 -1.15
N LEU A 83 -5.30 15.97 -0.68
CA LEU A 83 -4.14 15.86 0.21
C LEU A 83 -2.82 16.05 -0.56
N VAL A 84 -2.78 15.67 -1.84
CA VAL A 84 -1.56 15.74 -2.68
C VAL A 84 -1.54 16.95 -3.62
N GLY A 85 -2.39 17.94 -3.38
CA GLY A 85 -2.35 19.22 -4.11
C GLY A 85 -3.09 19.22 -5.44
N GLY A 86 -4.15 18.42 -5.58
CA GLY A 86 -5.13 18.43 -6.65
C GLY A 86 -5.07 17.22 -7.59
N GLU A 87 -6.19 16.94 -8.25
CA GLU A 87 -6.31 15.88 -9.27
C GLU A 87 -5.35 16.10 -10.44
N ASP A 88 -5.04 17.38 -10.75
CA ASP A 88 -4.07 17.78 -11.78
C ASP A 88 -2.63 17.35 -11.48
N ARG A 89 -2.34 16.91 -10.24
CA ARG A 89 -1.02 16.42 -9.83
C ARG A 89 -0.88 14.89 -9.84
N ILE A 90 -1.96 14.16 -10.09
CA ILE A 90 -1.92 12.71 -10.19
C ILE A 90 -1.32 12.32 -11.55
N ASP A 91 -0.26 11.52 -11.55
CA ASP A 91 0.30 10.95 -12.78
C ASP A 91 -0.69 9.92 -13.34
N PRO A 92 -1.38 10.18 -14.47
CA PRO A 92 -2.37 9.26 -15.01
C PRO A 92 -1.73 7.99 -15.59
N THR A 93 -0.40 7.93 -15.63
CA THR A 93 0.32 6.80 -16.16
C THR A 93 0.75 5.83 -15.06
N LEU A 94 0.74 6.24 -13.78
CA LEU A 94 1.20 5.41 -12.66
C LEU A 94 0.04 5.07 -11.72
N PHE A 95 -0.26 3.77 -11.58
CA PHE A 95 -1.23 3.25 -10.60
C PHE A 95 -2.59 3.97 -10.61
N GLU A 96 -3.04 4.41 -11.79
CA GLU A 96 -4.35 5.10 -11.98
C GLU A 96 -5.55 4.19 -11.71
N SER A 97 -5.31 2.88 -11.59
CA SER A 97 -6.31 1.86 -11.39
C SER A 97 -6.12 1.08 -10.11
N CYS A 98 -7.25 0.69 -9.51
CA CYS A 98 -7.33 -0.21 -8.38
C CYS A 98 -8.00 -1.52 -8.83
N GLY A 99 -7.59 -2.64 -8.23
CA GLY A 99 -8.03 -3.96 -8.67
C GLY A 99 -7.87 -5.04 -7.61
N ASP A 100 -8.07 -6.28 -8.03
CA ASP A 100 -8.05 -7.45 -7.16
C ASP A 100 -6.65 -8.10 -7.01
N SER A 101 -5.59 -7.27 -7.00
CA SER A 101 -4.23 -7.65 -6.55
C SER A 101 -4.16 -7.66 -5.02
N LEU A 102 -4.92 -8.55 -4.41
CA LEU A 102 -5.15 -8.59 -2.97
C LEU A 102 -3.93 -9.11 -2.19
N ILE A 103 -3.75 -8.60 -0.98
CA ILE A 103 -2.87 -9.19 0.03
C ILE A 103 -3.76 -9.95 1.01
N VAL A 104 -3.75 -11.28 0.91
CA VAL A 104 -4.58 -12.15 1.73
C VAL A 104 -3.76 -12.61 2.93
N ASN A 105 -4.29 -12.40 4.13
CA ASN A 105 -3.80 -12.96 5.37
C ASN A 105 -4.77 -14.04 5.85
N LEU A 106 -4.32 -15.29 5.90
CA LEU A 106 -5.07 -16.47 6.32
C LEU A 106 -4.77 -16.85 7.78
N GLY A 107 -3.83 -16.16 8.42
CA GLY A 107 -3.30 -16.52 9.73
C GLY A 107 -2.47 -17.81 9.70
N SER A 108 -2.06 -18.27 10.87
CA SER A 108 -1.33 -19.53 11.05
C SER A 108 -1.77 -20.21 12.34
N GLU A 109 -1.47 -21.51 12.46
CA GLU A 109 -1.68 -22.26 13.69
C GLU A 109 -0.82 -21.67 14.83
N GLU A 110 0.41 -21.25 14.54
CA GLU A 110 1.29 -20.55 15.49
C GLU A 110 0.59 -19.33 16.11
N TRP A 111 -0.02 -18.46 15.30
CA TRP A 111 -0.75 -17.30 15.82
C TRP A 111 -2.00 -17.67 16.62
N THR A 112 -2.62 -18.81 16.29
CA THR A 112 -3.76 -19.35 17.04
C THR A 112 -3.31 -19.89 18.39
N GLU A 113 -2.19 -20.63 18.44
CA GLU A 113 -1.61 -21.17 19.66
C GLU A 113 -1.11 -20.05 20.57
N VAL A 114 -0.45 -19.03 20.02
CA VAL A 114 -0.04 -17.83 20.77
C VAL A 114 -1.26 -17.19 21.44
N TRP A 115 -2.39 -17.09 20.73
CA TRP A 115 -3.63 -16.56 21.28
C TRP A 115 -4.20 -17.42 22.42
N ILE A 116 -4.14 -18.76 22.30
CA ILE A 116 -4.67 -19.69 23.31
C ILE A 116 -3.76 -19.76 24.55
N LEU A 117 -2.44 -19.80 24.36
CA LEU A 117 -1.46 -20.10 25.39
C LEU A 117 -0.96 -18.85 26.13
N PHE A 118 -0.87 -17.71 25.44
CA PHE A 118 -0.43 -16.46 26.03
C PHE A 118 -1.61 -15.49 26.11
N ILE A 119 -2.18 -15.34 27.31
CA ILE A 119 -3.12 -14.26 27.67
C ILE A 119 -2.37 -12.90 27.69
N ARG A 120 -1.45 -12.66 26.77
CA ARG A 120 -0.64 -11.45 26.71
C ARG A 120 -0.66 -10.90 25.31
N ASP A 121 -1.12 -9.66 25.23
CA ASP A 121 -1.07 -8.87 24.01
C ASP A 121 0.39 -8.72 23.60
N ILE A 122 0.72 -9.14 22.39
CA ILE A 122 2.01 -8.83 21.79
C ILE A 122 2.04 -7.32 21.60
N HIS A 123 3.00 -6.67 22.24
CA HIS A 123 3.16 -5.24 22.06
C HIS A 123 3.50 -4.95 20.59
N PRO A 124 2.94 -3.92 19.94
CA PRO A 124 3.15 -3.67 18.50
C PRO A 124 4.63 -3.59 18.05
N LYS A 125 5.51 -3.15 18.97
CA LYS A 125 6.98 -3.16 18.80
C LYS A 125 7.58 -4.54 18.51
N ASP A 126 6.93 -5.60 18.97
CA ASP A 126 7.43 -6.97 18.91
C ASP A 126 6.81 -7.78 17.76
N LEU A 127 5.86 -7.20 17.00
CA LEU A 127 5.24 -7.83 15.83
C LEU A 127 6.22 -8.08 14.67
N GLY A 128 7.38 -7.40 14.66
CA GLY A 128 8.36 -7.50 13.59
C GLY A 128 7.87 -6.95 12.24
N ASN A 129 8.67 -7.15 11.19
CA ASN A 129 8.36 -6.75 9.80
C ASN A 129 7.94 -5.28 9.57
N TRP A 130 8.34 -4.37 10.47
CA TRP A 130 8.13 -2.93 10.30
C TRP A 130 8.99 -2.36 9.17
N HIS A 131 8.33 -1.69 8.23
CA HIS A 131 8.93 -1.09 7.04
C HIS A 131 8.16 0.19 6.64
N ILE A 132 8.80 1.01 5.81
CA ILE A 132 8.13 2.04 5.01
C ILE A 132 7.67 1.32 3.73
N ASP A 133 6.41 1.51 3.33
CA ASP A 133 5.93 0.86 2.11
C ASP A 133 6.65 1.42 0.89
N GLY A 134 7.01 0.54 -0.06
CA GLY A 134 7.98 0.89 -1.10
C GLY A 134 9.43 0.51 -0.77
N ASP A 135 9.65 -0.39 0.18
CA ASP A 135 10.96 -0.93 0.59
C ASP A 135 11.80 -1.59 -0.54
N TRP A 136 11.23 -1.71 -1.74
CA TRP A 136 11.87 -2.19 -2.96
C TRP A 136 12.48 -1.08 -3.84
N PHE A 137 12.32 0.20 -3.50
CA PHE A 137 12.97 1.34 -4.15
C PHE A 137 13.55 2.35 -3.15
N THR A 138 14.40 3.26 -3.64
CA THR A 138 14.96 4.34 -2.82
C THR A 138 13.98 5.49 -2.78
N HIS A 139 13.60 5.91 -1.58
CA HIS A 139 12.73 7.05 -1.39
C HIS A 139 13.52 8.36 -1.39
N PHE A 140 13.02 9.34 -2.14
CA PHE A 140 13.49 10.72 -2.08
C PHE A 140 12.33 11.60 -1.65
N LEU A 141 12.62 12.60 -0.80
CA LEU A 141 11.60 13.54 -0.29
C LEU A 141 10.88 14.29 -1.41
N ASP A 142 11.55 14.40 -2.54
CA ASP A 142 11.17 15.17 -3.71
C ASP A 142 10.81 14.27 -4.91
N SER A 143 10.73 12.95 -4.70
CA SER A 143 10.29 12.01 -5.73
C SER A 143 8.77 11.99 -5.85
N GLY A 144 8.28 11.97 -7.09
CA GLY A 144 6.87 11.69 -7.42
C GLY A 144 6.50 10.21 -7.36
N ASP A 145 7.40 9.31 -6.94
CA ASP A 145 7.18 7.86 -6.96
C ASP A 145 6.10 7.40 -5.97
N GLN A 146 5.89 8.14 -4.87
CA GLN A 146 4.85 7.83 -3.88
C GLN A 146 4.45 9.10 -3.11
N ALA A 147 3.25 9.61 -3.38
CA ALA A 147 2.71 10.79 -2.70
C ALA A 147 1.79 10.43 -1.52
N LEU A 148 1.05 9.33 -1.66
CA LEU A 148 0.14 8.80 -0.66
C LEU A 148 0.18 7.27 -0.70
N GLN A 149 0.02 6.63 0.45
CA GLN A 149 -0.20 5.21 0.55
C GLN A 149 -1.68 4.94 0.84
N ILE A 150 -2.26 3.98 0.11
CA ILE A 150 -3.69 3.66 0.18
C ILE A 150 -3.82 2.21 0.63
N ILE A 151 -4.55 1.99 1.73
CA ILE A 151 -4.93 0.65 2.18
C ILE A 151 -6.45 0.54 2.08
N VAL A 152 -6.92 -0.44 1.32
CA VAL A 152 -8.34 -0.75 1.18
C VAL A 152 -8.66 -1.99 2.01
N LEU A 153 -9.68 -1.91 2.87
CA LEU A 153 -10.19 -3.08 3.59
C LEU A 153 -11.20 -3.82 2.71
N TRP A 154 -10.80 -4.95 2.16
CA TRP A 154 -11.66 -5.75 1.27
C TRP A 154 -12.66 -6.66 2.01
N ASN A 155 -12.46 -6.83 3.31
CA ASN A 155 -13.35 -7.53 4.23
C ASN A 155 -13.34 -6.81 5.59
N ASP A 156 -14.26 -7.20 6.46
CA ASP A 156 -14.26 -6.75 7.85
C ASP A 156 -12.98 -7.22 8.55
N ILE A 157 -12.27 -6.27 9.18
CA ILE A 157 -11.09 -6.57 10.00
C ILE A 157 -11.43 -6.20 11.45
N LYS A 158 -11.56 -7.23 12.29
CA LYS A 158 -11.72 -7.08 13.73
C LYS A 158 -10.34 -6.97 14.40
N PRO A 159 -10.25 -6.41 15.62
CA PRO A 159 -9.00 -6.41 16.37
C PRO A 159 -8.40 -7.81 16.46
N ARG A 160 -7.10 -7.93 16.22
CA ARG A 160 -6.33 -9.19 16.18
C ARG A 160 -6.69 -10.14 15.04
N ALA A 161 -7.41 -9.68 14.02
CA ALA A 161 -7.69 -10.46 12.81
C ALA A 161 -6.56 -10.37 11.77
N GLY A 162 -5.36 -9.94 12.17
CA GLY A 162 -4.21 -9.78 11.27
C GLY A 162 -4.22 -8.49 10.46
N GLY A 163 -4.87 -7.44 10.97
CA GLY A 163 -4.85 -6.11 10.37
C GLY A 163 -3.45 -5.49 10.34
N THR A 164 -3.20 -4.63 9.36
CA THR A 164 -1.95 -3.86 9.29
C THR A 164 -1.84 -2.94 10.51
N TYR A 165 -0.68 -2.93 11.16
CA TYR A 165 -0.34 -1.93 12.15
C TYR A 165 0.39 -0.74 11.50
N ILE A 166 0.05 0.46 11.93
CA ILE A 166 0.76 1.69 11.59
C ILE A 166 1.36 2.31 12.86
N ALA A 167 2.43 3.10 12.70
CA ALA A 167 3.08 3.83 13.77
C ALA A 167 3.11 5.34 13.42
N PRO A 168 2.04 6.09 13.74
CA PRO A 168 1.90 7.50 13.36
C PRO A 168 3.07 8.38 13.80
N ASP A 169 3.62 8.12 14.99
CA ASP A 169 4.76 8.86 15.54
C ASP A 169 6.12 8.39 14.98
N GLY A 170 6.15 7.40 14.08
CA GLY A 170 7.34 6.96 13.35
C GLY A 170 7.96 8.04 12.46
N ILE A 171 7.14 8.99 12.01
CA ILE A 171 7.49 10.20 11.23
C ILE A 171 8.77 10.87 11.67
N GLN A 172 8.82 11.18 12.96
CA GLN A 172 9.84 12.02 13.55
C GLN A 172 11.21 11.33 13.54
N HIS A 173 11.22 10.01 13.35
CA HIS A 173 12.42 9.21 13.27
C HIS A 173 12.93 9.04 11.82
N VAL A 174 12.08 9.27 10.79
CA VAL A 174 12.47 9.19 9.37
C VAL A 174 13.13 10.50 8.94
N THR A 175 12.54 11.62 9.37
CA THR A 175 12.82 12.97 8.86
C THR A 175 14.32 13.34 8.96
N PRO A 176 15.03 13.08 10.07
CA PRO A 176 16.46 13.41 10.16
C PRO A 176 17.35 12.61 9.21
N ILE A 177 16.96 11.38 8.89
CA ILE A 177 17.70 10.48 7.99
C ILE A 177 17.52 10.94 6.55
N MET A 178 16.32 11.36 6.18
CA MET A 178 16.03 11.87 4.83
C MET A 178 16.61 13.26 4.57
N ASN A 179 16.68 14.13 5.59
CA ASN A 179 17.37 15.43 5.46
C ASN A 179 18.87 15.31 5.14
N MET A 180 19.51 14.18 5.42
CA MET A 180 20.90 13.92 5.04
C MET A 180 21.05 13.46 3.57
N LEU A 181 19.95 13.09 2.91
CA LEU A 181 19.90 12.64 1.52
C LEU A 181 19.55 13.80 0.58
N LEU A 182 20.44 14.80 0.50
CA LEU A 182 20.38 15.87 -0.51
C LEU A 182 20.60 15.32 -1.94
N PRO A 183 20.13 16.02 -2.99
CA PRO A 183 20.03 15.49 -4.35
C PRO A 183 21.40 15.07 -4.90
N GLY A 184 21.49 13.82 -5.34
CA GLY A 184 22.69 13.25 -5.96
C GLY A 184 23.33 12.07 -5.22
N CYS A 185 22.83 11.68 -4.04
CA CYS A 185 23.40 10.56 -3.31
C CYS A 185 22.74 9.20 -3.67
N MET A 186 23.40 8.54 -4.61
CA MET A 186 23.54 7.09 -4.77
C MET A 186 22.33 6.29 -5.28
N THR A 187 22.46 5.95 -6.56
CA THR A 187 21.95 4.74 -7.20
C THR A 187 22.10 3.49 -6.33
N ILE A 188 21.15 2.55 -6.46
CA ILE A 188 21.26 1.16 -6.01
C ILE A 188 22.41 0.47 -6.77
N GLN A 189 23.66 0.79 -6.46
CA GLN A 189 24.77 -0.10 -6.71
C GLN A 189 24.96 -0.92 -5.45
N LYS A 190 24.97 -2.25 -5.60
CA LYS A 190 25.46 -3.16 -4.56
C LYS A 190 26.74 -2.56 -3.99
N ALA A 191 26.71 -2.13 -2.74
CA ALA A 191 27.91 -1.65 -2.07
C ALA A 191 28.98 -2.75 -2.18
N PRO A 192 30.22 -2.44 -2.57
CA PRO A 192 31.33 -3.40 -2.48
C PRO A 192 31.37 -4.02 -1.08
N ALA A 193 31.72 -5.30 -0.98
CA ALA A 193 31.64 -6.08 0.26
C ALA A 193 32.37 -5.47 1.47
N ASN A 194 33.29 -4.53 1.25
CA ASN A 194 34.09 -3.86 2.27
C ASN A 194 33.76 -2.36 2.44
N SER A 195 32.61 -1.90 1.97
CA SER A 195 32.14 -0.53 2.23
C SER A 195 31.78 -0.42 3.72
N PRO A 196 32.14 0.66 4.43
CA PRO A 196 31.54 0.93 5.73
C PRO A 196 30.03 0.91 5.53
N LYS A 197 29.30 0.25 6.44
CA LYS A 197 27.85 0.01 6.37
C LYS A 197 27.08 1.36 6.40
N ILE A 198 27.12 2.11 5.30
CA ILE A 198 26.18 3.16 4.91
C ILE A 198 25.02 2.39 4.28
N LEU A 199 24.44 1.48 5.05
CA LEU A 199 23.18 1.68 5.74
C LEU A 199 22.08 1.65 4.68
N MET A 200 21.68 0.43 4.39
CA MET A 200 20.39 0.05 3.87
C MET A 200 19.32 0.52 4.90
N VAL A 201 19.13 1.84 5.06
CA VAL A 201 18.19 2.42 6.04
C VAL A 201 16.75 2.34 5.55
N ALA A 202 16.54 2.29 4.23
CA ALA A 202 15.23 2.61 3.67
C ALA A 202 14.17 1.50 3.83
N GLY A 203 14.54 0.25 4.18
CA GLY A 203 13.60 -0.88 4.15
C GLY A 203 13.24 -1.51 5.50
N ARG A 204 14.01 -1.31 6.57
CA ARG A 204 13.70 -1.87 7.90
C ARG A 204 13.89 -0.84 8.99
N TYR A 205 12.83 -0.61 9.75
CA TYR A 205 12.77 0.52 10.67
C TYR A 205 13.38 0.15 12.04
N CYS A 206 14.69 0.38 12.22
CA CYS A 206 15.38 0.17 13.51
C CYS A 206 14.85 1.07 14.65
N SER A 207 14.10 2.13 14.33
CA SER A 207 13.55 3.07 15.31
C SER A 207 12.15 2.71 15.81
N ILE A 208 11.53 1.62 15.37
CA ILE A 208 10.18 1.27 15.86
C ILE A 208 10.11 1.12 17.39
N GLN A 209 11.23 0.74 18.01
CA GLN A 209 11.36 0.65 19.46
C GLN A 209 11.23 2.01 20.17
N ARG A 210 11.40 3.12 19.44
CA ARG A 210 11.25 4.50 19.90
C ARG A 210 9.85 5.08 19.63
N CYS A 211 9.02 4.40 18.85
CA CYS A 211 7.63 4.76 18.64
C CYS A 211 6.79 4.44 19.89
N HIS A 212 5.71 5.17 20.08
CA HIS A 212 4.79 5.06 21.19
C HIS A 212 3.33 5.06 20.73
N ASP A 213 3.06 5.58 19.53
CA ASP A 213 1.72 5.57 18.94
C ASP A 213 1.63 4.42 17.93
N PHE A 214 0.64 3.56 18.12
CA PHE A 214 0.41 2.38 17.29
C PHE A 214 -1.08 2.21 17.06
N VAL A 215 -1.45 2.04 15.80
CA VAL A 215 -2.84 1.85 15.40
C VAL A 215 -2.96 0.58 14.58
N GLU A 216 -3.80 -0.35 15.04
CA GLU A 216 -4.26 -1.47 14.21
C GLU A 216 -5.35 -0.98 13.25
N LEU A 217 -5.13 -1.16 11.96
CA LEU A 217 -6.11 -0.79 10.94
C LEU A 217 -7.26 -1.81 10.93
N THR A 218 -8.29 -1.50 11.70
CA THR A 218 -9.55 -2.25 11.81
C THR A 218 -10.70 -1.47 11.18
N GLY A 219 -11.73 -2.19 10.73
CA GLY A 219 -12.86 -1.57 10.06
C GLY A 219 -13.80 -2.55 9.38
N GLU A 220 -14.71 -1.98 8.59
CA GLU A 220 -15.65 -2.72 7.76
C GLU A 220 -15.12 -2.82 6.32
N ALA A 221 -15.62 -3.82 5.58
CA ALA A 221 -15.34 -3.92 4.16
C ALA A 221 -15.73 -2.62 3.42
N GLY A 222 -14.81 -2.09 2.62
CA GLY A 222 -14.95 -0.84 1.89
C GLY A 222 -14.42 0.39 2.60
N ASP A 223 -13.97 0.29 3.84
CA ASP A 223 -13.17 1.35 4.46
C ASP A 223 -11.83 1.52 3.71
N VAL A 224 -11.44 2.78 3.46
CA VAL A 224 -10.14 3.13 2.86
C VAL A 224 -9.34 3.94 3.87
N ILE A 225 -8.08 3.58 4.02
CA ILE A 225 -7.12 4.30 4.86
C ILE A 225 -6.13 4.98 3.93
N LEU A 226 -6.10 6.30 4.02
CA LEU A 226 -5.13 7.16 3.38
C LEU A 226 -4.03 7.43 4.40
N LEU A 227 -2.79 7.09 4.09
CA LEU A 227 -1.66 7.32 4.96
C LEU A 227 -0.53 8.00 4.20
N HIS A 228 0.18 8.89 4.89
CA HIS A 228 1.38 9.47 4.34
C HIS A 228 2.39 8.35 4.05
N PRO A 229 3.04 8.30 2.86
CA PRO A 229 3.84 7.15 2.40
C PRO A 229 5.02 6.86 3.32
N PHE A 230 5.64 7.92 3.85
CA PHE A 230 6.71 7.82 4.84
C PHE A 230 6.22 7.67 6.28
N MET A 231 4.89 7.69 6.49
CA MET A 231 4.25 8.26 7.68
C MET A 231 5.17 9.33 8.24
N SER A 232 5.41 10.35 7.41
CA SER A 232 6.14 11.56 7.68
C SER A 232 5.67 12.68 6.76
N LEU A 233 4.92 13.71 7.19
CA LEU A 233 4.51 14.89 6.40
C LEU A 233 5.70 15.58 5.70
N VAL A 234 6.18 15.04 4.58
CA VAL A 234 7.44 15.51 4.02
C VAL A 234 7.30 16.94 3.56
N GLU A 235 6.28 17.31 2.79
CA GLU A 235 6.25 18.69 2.31
C GLU A 235 5.95 19.66 3.47
N LEU A 236 4.79 19.61 4.11
CA LEU A 236 4.43 20.61 5.14
C LEU A 236 5.28 20.53 6.43
N LYS A 237 5.67 19.35 6.93
CA LYS A 237 6.53 19.27 8.13
C LYS A 237 7.97 19.61 7.79
N VAL A 238 8.52 19.19 6.65
CA VAL A 238 9.89 19.58 6.25
C VAL A 238 9.94 21.06 5.94
N LEU A 239 8.98 21.64 5.21
CA LEU A 239 8.87 23.08 4.99
C LEU A 239 8.82 23.86 6.32
N ARG A 240 7.95 23.43 7.27
CA ARG A 240 7.91 24.00 8.63
C ARG A 240 9.22 23.83 9.40
N ALA A 241 9.90 22.70 9.28
CA ALA A 241 11.19 22.43 9.94
C ALA A 241 12.35 23.20 9.30
N LEU A 242 12.29 23.46 8.00
CA LEU A 242 13.24 24.27 7.23
C LEU A 242 12.96 25.77 7.34
N GLY A 243 11.82 26.17 7.93
CA GLY A 243 11.43 27.57 8.08
C GLY A 243 11.08 28.25 6.75
N VAL A 244 10.66 27.49 5.74
CA VAL A 244 10.29 27.98 4.41
C VAL A 244 8.88 27.52 4.07
N ASP A 245 8.13 28.33 3.32
CA ASP A 245 6.75 27.98 2.92
C ASP A 245 6.69 27.16 1.63
N ALA A 246 7.80 27.09 0.88
CA ALA A 246 7.99 26.29 -0.33
C ALA A 246 9.49 26.14 -0.64
N LEU A 247 9.82 25.25 -1.58
CA LEU A 247 11.16 25.15 -2.19
C LEU A 247 11.10 25.64 -3.65
N PRO A 248 11.02 26.97 -3.90
CA PRO A 248 10.71 27.53 -5.23
C PRO A 248 11.77 27.24 -6.30
N ASP A 249 13.02 27.00 -5.89
CA ASP A 249 14.12 26.70 -6.81
C ASP A 249 14.28 25.19 -7.08
N TRP A 250 13.44 24.36 -6.47
CA TRP A 250 13.51 22.92 -6.65
C TRP A 250 12.93 22.52 -8.01
N LYS A 251 13.68 21.68 -8.73
CA LYS A 251 13.24 21.01 -9.95
C LYS A 251 13.94 19.67 -10.08
N ALA A 252 13.24 18.67 -10.61
CA ALA A 252 13.87 17.43 -11.04
C ALA A 252 15.02 17.74 -12.02
N THR A 253 16.22 17.23 -11.72
CA THR A 253 17.42 17.46 -12.54
C THR A 253 17.66 16.33 -13.56
N SER A 254 16.84 15.28 -13.52
CA SER A 254 16.87 14.14 -14.44
C SER A 254 15.48 13.51 -14.59
N PRO A 255 15.23 12.72 -15.66
CA PRO A 255 14.00 11.96 -15.81
C PRO A 255 13.85 10.91 -14.68
N HIS A 256 12.62 10.75 -14.17
CA HIS A 256 12.32 9.72 -13.19
C HIS A 256 12.55 8.32 -13.78
N GLN A 257 13.22 7.45 -13.02
CA GLN A 257 13.47 6.07 -13.43
C GLN A 257 12.34 5.16 -12.97
N ARG A 258 11.83 4.31 -13.87
CA ARG A 258 10.82 3.31 -13.53
C ARG A 258 11.48 1.99 -13.15
N PHE A 259 11.00 1.37 -12.07
CA PHE A 259 11.49 0.07 -11.58
C PHE A 259 10.38 -0.97 -11.61
N THR A 260 10.75 -2.24 -11.78
CA THR A 260 9.82 -3.36 -11.66
C THR A 260 9.95 -3.97 -10.26
N PRO A 261 8.87 -4.07 -9.47
CA PRO A 261 8.93 -4.66 -8.13
C PRO A 261 9.43 -6.11 -8.15
N ARG A 262 10.27 -6.48 -7.17
CA ARG A 262 10.85 -7.85 -7.08
C ARG A 262 9.81 -8.95 -6.89
N THR A 263 8.68 -8.62 -6.26
CA THR A 263 7.57 -9.56 -6.02
C THR A 263 6.80 -9.91 -7.30
N ARG A 264 7.04 -9.18 -8.41
CA ARG A 264 6.27 -9.32 -9.65
C ARG A 264 6.35 -10.71 -10.26
N ALA A 265 7.56 -11.26 -10.41
CA ALA A 265 7.75 -12.55 -11.06
C ALA A 265 7.02 -13.68 -10.31
N ALA A 266 7.02 -13.63 -8.98
CA ALA A 266 6.32 -14.61 -8.16
C ALA A 266 4.80 -14.54 -8.33
N LYS A 267 4.22 -13.33 -8.46
CA LYS A 267 2.78 -13.15 -8.75
C LYS A 267 2.43 -13.65 -10.15
N ASP A 268 3.26 -13.33 -11.14
CA ASP A 268 2.97 -13.67 -12.54
C ASP A 268 3.01 -15.17 -12.80
N ALA A 269 3.82 -15.89 -12.03
CA ALA A 269 3.88 -17.35 -12.07
C ALA A 269 2.55 -18.01 -11.67
N THR A 270 1.71 -17.38 -10.84
CA THR A 270 0.43 -17.98 -10.39
C THR A 270 -0.73 -17.70 -11.34
N ILE A 271 -0.61 -16.74 -12.26
CA ILE A 271 -1.70 -16.30 -13.15
C ILE A 271 -2.28 -17.46 -13.95
N VAL A 272 -1.43 -18.33 -14.52
CA VAL A 272 -1.88 -19.44 -15.36
C VAL A 272 -2.75 -20.41 -14.56
N GLU A 273 -2.33 -20.74 -13.35
CA GLU A 273 -3.08 -21.63 -12.46
C GLU A 273 -4.37 -20.98 -11.95
N GLU A 274 -4.33 -19.69 -11.60
CA GLU A 274 -5.53 -18.94 -11.19
C GLU A 274 -6.57 -18.89 -12.31
N VAL A 275 -6.16 -18.62 -13.55
CA VAL A 275 -7.07 -18.64 -14.71
C VAL A 275 -7.62 -20.04 -14.95
N ALA A 276 -6.82 -21.11 -14.79
CA ALA A 276 -7.29 -22.48 -14.92
C ALA A 276 -8.38 -22.81 -13.89
N ARG A 277 -8.17 -22.45 -12.61
CA ARG A 277 -9.16 -22.62 -11.54
C ARG A 277 -10.44 -21.83 -11.80
N LEU A 278 -10.32 -20.58 -12.26
CA LEU A 278 -11.47 -19.77 -12.64
C LEU A 278 -12.28 -20.39 -13.79
N LYS A 279 -11.60 -20.92 -14.83
CA LYS A 279 -12.26 -21.61 -15.94
C LYS A 279 -12.99 -22.86 -15.46
N GLU A 280 -12.37 -23.66 -14.62
CA GLU A 280 -12.99 -24.86 -14.05
C GLU A 280 -14.22 -24.50 -13.20
N HIS A 281 -14.11 -23.48 -12.35
CA HIS A 281 -15.21 -23.00 -11.54
C HIS A 281 -16.37 -22.49 -12.40
N ALA A 282 -16.10 -21.68 -13.42
CA ALA A 282 -17.10 -21.19 -14.36
C ALA A 282 -17.83 -22.32 -15.11
N LEU A 283 -17.11 -23.36 -15.54
CA LEU A 283 -17.71 -24.55 -16.14
C LEU A 283 -18.64 -25.30 -15.17
N LYS A 284 -18.27 -25.38 -13.89
CA LYS A 284 -19.07 -26.05 -12.85
C LYS A 284 -20.32 -25.26 -12.46
N THR A 285 -20.24 -23.93 -12.39
CA THR A 285 -21.33 -23.07 -11.92
C THR A 285 -22.18 -22.47 -13.03
N GLY A 286 -21.77 -22.61 -14.30
CA GLY A 286 -22.39 -21.93 -15.43
C GLY A 286 -22.07 -20.43 -15.51
N GLY A 287 -21.06 -19.97 -14.77
CA GLY A 287 -20.61 -18.57 -14.75
C GLY A 287 -19.69 -18.19 -15.90
N MET A 288 -19.21 -16.93 -15.87
CA MET A 288 -18.19 -16.41 -16.78
C MET A 288 -16.89 -16.12 -16.04
N VAL A 289 -15.76 -16.21 -16.76
CA VAL A 289 -14.45 -15.79 -16.22
C VAL A 289 -14.19 -14.33 -16.58
N ASP A 290 -14.28 -13.44 -15.60
CA ASP A 290 -13.85 -12.03 -15.72
C ASP A 290 -12.37 -11.93 -15.32
N SER A 291 -11.48 -11.90 -16.31
CA SER A 291 -10.03 -11.81 -16.10
C SER A 291 -9.36 -11.22 -17.34
N MET A 292 -8.53 -10.19 -17.14
CA MET A 292 -7.67 -9.66 -18.20
C MET A 292 -6.71 -10.71 -18.77
N HIS A 293 -6.42 -11.77 -17.99
CA HIS A 293 -5.50 -12.85 -18.36
C HIS A 293 -6.18 -14.04 -19.07
N ILE A 294 -7.45 -13.91 -19.49
CA ILE A 294 -8.22 -15.03 -20.05
C ILE A 294 -7.58 -15.69 -21.28
N ASN A 295 -6.89 -14.88 -22.10
CA ASN A 295 -6.20 -15.26 -23.32
C ASN A 295 -4.68 -15.45 -23.14
N GLY A 296 -4.23 -15.57 -21.89
CA GLY A 296 -2.82 -15.68 -21.51
C GLY A 296 -2.38 -14.56 -20.55
N PRO A 297 -1.23 -14.71 -19.87
CA PRO A 297 -0.71 -13.68 -18.98
C PRO A 297 -0.52 -12.36 -19.73
N VAL A 298 -1.17 -11.31 -19.23
CA VAL A 298 -0.99 -9.95 -19.74
C VAL A 298 0.22 -9.39 -19.01
N PRO A 299 1.28 -8.98 -19.72
CA PRO A 299 2.43 -8.37 -19.09
C PRO A 299 1.97 -7.17 -18.27
N TYR A 300 2.64 -6.91 -17.14
CA TYR A 300 2.52 -5.59 -16.54
C TYR A 300 2.89 -4.58 -17.63
N ALA A 301 2.01 -3.63 -17.94
CA ALA A 301 2.42 -2.52 -18.78
C ALA A 301 3.62 -1.90 -18.06
N VAL A 302 4.83 -2.05 -18.61
CA VAL A 302 5.84 -1.02 -18.40
C VAL A 302 5.10 0.20 -18.86
N VAL A 303 4.75 1.08 -17.92
CA VAL A 303 4.06 2.29 -18.28
C VAL A 303 5.02 2.96 -19.27
N VAL A 304 4.69 2.87 -20.56
CA VAL A 304 5.40 3.56 -21.61
C VAL A 304 4.76 4.92 -21.56
N ALA A 305 5.55 5.95 -21.28
CA ALA A 305 5.07 7.32 -21.39
C ALA A 305 4.34 7.44 -22.73
N ARG A 306 3.02 7.71 -22.69
CA ARG A 306 2.41 8.31 -23.87
C ARG A 306 3.10 9.65 -24.00
N GLY A 307 3.86 9.79 -25.09
CA GLY A 307 4.77 10.91 -25.34
C GLY A 307 4.07 12.26 -25.43
#